data_AF-S0F6Y4-F1
#
_entry.id   AF-S0F6Y4-F1
#
_cell.length_a   1.000
_cell.length_b   1.000
_cell.length_c   1.000
_cell.angle_alpha   90.00
_cell.angle_beta   90.00
_cell.angle_gamma   90.00
#
_symmetry.space_group_name_H-M   'P 1'
#
loop_
_entity.id
_entity.type
_entity.pdbx_description
1 polymer ?
#
loop_
_entity_poly.entity_id
_entity_poly.type
_entity_poly.pdbx_seq_one_letter_code
_entity_poly.pdbx_strand_id
1 'polypeptide(L)'
;MKRNERTYQQWKDLAERYFEAETTPEEEKELACFLATPLSQSKDFEELRAVMGFMAMGRATHRKRQVHTFRYAAAAAVTGILLTATVWQLAGTKDVCVAYINGERITDTETVLNEAMKSVGKVRHNPEEANSLEKQLTDIFQTLEEKDTLSVN
;
A
#
# COMPACT_ATOMS: atom_id res chain seq x y z
N MET A 1 28.34 33.16 35.88
CA MET A 1 29.57 33.04 35.06
C MET A 1 29.69 34.28 34.20
N LYS A 2 30.78 35.04 34.36
CA LYS A 2 31.00 36.26 33.56
C LYS A 2 31.30 35.82 32.13
N ARG A 3 30.49 36.26 31.17
CA ARG A 3 30.77 36.08 29.74
C ARG A 3 31.98 36.97 29.44
N ASN A 4 33.18 36.41 29.48
CA ASN A 4 34.36 37.12 29.01
C ASN A 4 34.17 37.29 27.51
N GLU A 5 33.74 38.48 27.09
CA GLU A 5 33.57 38.80 25.69
C GLU A 5 34.97 38.92 25.08
N ARG A 6 35.46 37.82 24.49
CA ARG A 6 36.70 37.82 23.72
C ARG A 6 36.56 38.83 22.58
N THR A 7 37.61 39.62 22.37
CA THR A 7 37.68 40.57 21.26
C THR A 7 37.81 39.82 19.94
N TYR A 8 37.41 40.43 18.82
CA TYR A 8 37.53 39.84 17.48
C TYR A 8 38.93 39.27 17.17
N GLN A 9 40.00 39.97 17.58
CA GLN A 9 41.37 39.49 17.38
C GLN A 9 41.69 38.24 18.19
N GLN A 10 41.11 38.09 19.39
CA GLN A 10 41.28 36.90 20.22
C GLN A 10 40.54 35.70 19.65
N TRP A 11 39.45 35.93 18.92
CA TRP A 11 38.78 34.86 18.16
C TRP A 11 39.60 34.39 16.98
N LYS A 12 40.33 35.30 16.32
CA LYS A 12 41.27 34.94 15.24
C LYS A 12 42.43 34.10 15.75
N ASP A 13 43.07 34.55 16.84
CA ASP A 13 44.16 33.82 17.48
C ASP A 13 43.72 32.41 17.94
N LEU A 14 42.50 32.31 18.50
CA LEU A 14 41.93 31.02 18.88
C LEU A 14 41.64 30.11 17.67
N ALA A 15 41.20 30.68 16.55
CA ALA A 15 40.98 29.95 15.32
C ALA A 15 42.29 29.41 14.73
N GLU A 16 43.36 30.20 14.77
CA GLU A 16 44.69 29.78 14.32
C GLU A 16 45.23 28.62 15.17
N ARG A 17 45.16 28.76 16.51
CA ARG A 17 45.51 27.67 17.45
C ARG A 17 44.68 26.40 17.23
N TYR A 18 43.41 26.52 16.84
CA TYR A 18 42.57 25.37 16.53
C TYR A 18 43.08 24.61 15.30
N PHE A 19 43.49 25.32 14.24
CA PHE A 19 44.09 24.70 13.06
C PHE A 19 45.44 24.05 13.36
N GLU A 20 46.21 24.61 14.29
CA GLU A 20 47.45 24.01 14.81
C GLU A 20 47.21 22.88 15.85
N ALA A 21 45.95 22.55 16.14
CA ALA A 21 45.55 21.53 17.11
C ALA A 21 46.05 21.77 18.56
N GLU A 22 46.21 23.04 18.95
CA GLU A 22 46.67 23.47 20.27
C GLU A 22 45.52 23.91 21.22
N THR A 23 44.27 23.69 20.82
CA THR A 23 43.08 24.09 21.60
C THR A 23 42.61 23.00 22.55
N THR A 24 42.04 23.42 23.69
CA THR A 24 41.34 22.47 24.59
C THR A 24 39.88 22.26 24.16
N PRO A 25 39.22 21.15 24.58
CA PRO A 25 37.82 20.91 24.26
C PRO A 25 36.86 22.03 24.71
N GLU A 26 37.19 22.72 25.80
CA GLU A 26 36.42 23.88 26.28
C GLU A 26 36.54 25.07 25.34
N GLU A 27 37.76 25.35 24.86
CA GLU A 27 38.04 26.41 23.88
C GLU A 27 37.35 26.14 22.55
N GLU A 28 37.38 24.90 22.06
CA GLU A 28 36.70 24.48 20.84
C GLU A 28 35.18 24.63 20.95
N LYS A 29 34.61 24.35 22.13
CA LYS A 29 33.19 24.55 22.39
C LYS A 29 32.82 26.03 22.40
N GLU A 30 33.65 26.89 22.98
CA GLU A 30 33.48 28.34 22.93
C GLU A 30 33.54 28.86 21.49
N LEU A 31 34.49 28.36 20.71
CA LEU A 31 34.68 28.69 19.30
C LEU A 31 33.47 28.26 18.46
N ALA A 32 32.97 27.03 18.64
CA ALA A 32 31.75 26.55 17.98
C ALA A 32 30.52 27.40 18.32
N CYS A 33 30.42 27.90 19.56
CA CYS A 33 29.34 28.81 19.96
C CYS A 33 29.48 30.20 19.30
N PHE A 34 30.69 30.73 19.20
CA PHE A 34 30.97 31.99 18.49
C PHE A 34 30.60 31.91 17.00
N LEU A 35 30.91 30.78 16.33
CA LEU A 35 30.57 30.54 14.92
C LEU A 35 29.06 30.49 14.64
N ALA A 36 28.24 30.26 15.67
CA ALA A 36 26.78 30.34 15.55
C ALA A 36 26.24 31.78 15.61
N THR A 37 27.09 32.77 15.89
CA THR A 37 26.71 34.19 16.00
C THR A 37 26.95 34.96 14.69
N PRO A 38 26.22 36.08 14.44
CA PRO A 38 26.42 36.91 13.24
C PRO A 38 27.82 37.52 13.11
N LEU A 39 28.55 37.67 14.22
CA LEU A 39 29.90 38.25 14.25
C LEU A 39 30.93 37.38 13.49
N SER A 40 30.66 36.09 13.33
CA SER A 40 31.52 35.13 12.62
C SER A 40 31.28 35.06 11.11
N GLN A 41 30.34 35.85 10.56
CA GLN A 41 29.99 35.79 9.13
C GLN A 41 31.03 36.46 8.21
N SER A 42 32.10 37.04 8.78
CA SER A 42 33.24 37.54 8.00
C SER A 42 33.98 36.40 7.31
N LYS A 43 34.60 36.70 6.17
CA LYS A 43 35.42 35.75 5.39
C LYS A 43 36.51 35.05 6.22
N ASP A 44 37.05 35.75 7.21
CA ASP A 44 38.10 35.27 8.10
C ASP A 44 37.73 33.99 8.89
N PHE A 45 36.45 33.69 9.06
CA PHE A 45 35.97 32.48 9.75
C PHE A 45 35.19 31.53 8.82
N GLU A 46 35.20 31.78 7.51
CA GLU A 46 34.47 30.96 6.54
C GLU A 46 34.98 29.52 6.55
N GLU A 47 36.30 29.35 6.51
CA GLU A 47 36.96 28.05 6.54
C GLU A 47 36.71 27.32 7.86
N LEU A 48 36.85 28.02 8.98
CA LEU A 48 36.57 27.46 10.30
C LEU A 48 35.11 26.99 10.44
N ARG A 49 34.17 27.74 9.87
CA ARG A 49 32.75 27.34 9.80
C ARG A 49 32.53 26.15 8.87
N ALA A 50 33.31 25.99 7.80
CA ALA A 50 33.24 24.81 6.96
C ALA A 50 33.68 23.55 7.74
N VAL A 51 34.71 23.68 8.59
CA VAL A 51 35.23 22.59 9.43
C VAL A 51 34.30 22.29 10.61
N MET A 52 33.91 23.30 11.38
CA MET A 52 33.16 23.15 12.62
C MET A 52 31.65 23.36 12.48
N GLY A 53 31.13 23.57 11.27
CA GLY A 53 29.74 23.97 11.02
C GLY A 53 28.72 22.98 11.54
N PHE A 54 29.03 21.67 11.52
CA PHE A 54 28.17 20.66 12.13
C PHE A 54 28.09 20.82 13.66
N MET A 55 29.21 21.12 14.34
CA MET A 55 29.23 21.35 15.78
C MET A 55 28.55 22.67 16.15
N ALA A 56 28.75 23.71 15.35
CA ALA A 56 28.17 25.03 15.55
C ALA A 56 26.64 25.06 15.32
N MET A 57 26.13 24.33 14.31
CA MET A 57 24.73 24.44 13.86
C MET A 57 23.90 23.15 13.99
N GLY A 58 24.54 21.97 14.09
CA GLY A 58 23.88 20.66 13.94
C GLY A 58 22.82 20.33 14.99
N ARG A 59 22.82 21.01 16.15
CA ARG A 59 21.79 20.83 17.18
C ARG A 59 20.48 21.56 16.87
N ALA A 60 20.52 22.64 16.10
CA ALA A 60 19.32 23.41 15.77
C ALA A 60 18.43 22.72 14.73
N THR A 61 19.02 21.95 13.81
CA THR A 61 18.31 21.21 12.75
C THR A 61 17.69 19.91 13.26
N HIS A 62 18.33 19.20 14.18
CA HIS A 62 17.80 17.94 14.74
C HIS A 62 16.46 18.15 15.48
N ARG A 63 16.30 19.28 16.19
CA ARG A 63 15.07 19.60 16.93
C ARG A 63 13.86 19.89 16.01
N LYS A 64 14.08 20.38 14.78
CA LYS A 64 13.00 20.66 13.81
C LYS A 64 12.47 19.40 13.10
N ARG A 65 13.25 18.33 13.02
CA ARG A 65 12.84 17.11 12.30
C ARG A 65 11.80 16.28 13.06
N GLN A 66 11.79 16.37 14.40
CA GLN A 66 10.92 15.54 15.24
C GLN A 66 9.45 16.02 15.27
N VAL A 67 9.16 17.28 14.92
CA VAL A 67 7.79 17.83 14.97
C VAL A 67 6.96 17.54 13.70
N HIS A 68 7.58 17.05 12.63
CA HIS A 68 6.91 16.86 11.35
C HIS A 68 6.23 15.49 11.19
N THR A 69 6.66 14.47 11.94
CA THR A 69 6.08 13.12 11.89
C THR A 69 4.68 13.07 12.50
N PHE A 70 4.40 13.89 13.51
CA PHE A 70 3.09 13.93 14.16
C PHE A 70 2.01 14.63 13.30
N ARG A 71 2.41 15.42 12.30
CA ARG A 71 1.47 16.18 11.45
C ARG A 71 0.56 15.28 10.60
N TYR A 72 0.97 14.05 10.32
CA TYR A 72 0.20 13.10 9.51
C TYR A 72 -0.47 11.99 10.33
N ALA A 73 -0.30 11.98 11.66
CA ALA A 73 -0.84 10.94 12.53
C ALA A 73 -2.38 10.88 12.48
N ALA A 74 -3.04 12.03 12.46
CA ALA A 74 -4.50 12.11 12.37
C ALA A 74 -5.03 11.59 11.02
N ALA A 75 -4.36 11.92 9.91
CA ALA A 75 -4.76 11.45 8.58
C ALA A 75 -4.61 9.92 8.44
N ALA A 76 -3.52 9.35 8.96
CA ALA A 76 -3.30 7.90 8.96
C ALA A 76 -4.36 7.15 9.78
N ALA A 77 -4.77 7.69 10.94
CA ALA A 77 -5.80 7.09 11.78
C ALA A 77 -7.18 7.04 11.09
N VAL A 78 -7.58 8.11 10.41
CA VAL A 78 -8.85 8.17 9.68
C VAL A 78 -8.89 7.13 8.55
N THR A 79 -7.80 6.99 7.79
CA THR A 79 -7.69 5.98 6.72
C THR A 79 -7.80 4.56 7.28
N GLY A 80 -7.16 4.27 8.42
CA GLY A 80 -7.25 2.97 9.08
C GLY A 80 -8.69 2.62 9.50
N ILE A 81 -9.43 3.58 10.05
CA ILE A 81 -10.84 3.38 10.49
C ILE A 81 -11.75 3.11 9.27
N LEU A 82 -11.59 3.86 8.18
CA LEU A 82 -12.39 3.66 6.97
C LEU A 82 -12.13 2.30 6.30
N LEU A 83 -10.86 1.86 6.25
CA LEU A 83 -10.51 0.56 5.68
C LEU A 83 -11.04 -0.60 6.53
N THR A 84 -10.94 -0.49 7.85
CA THR A 84 -11.45 -1.53 8.76
C THR A 84 -12.98 -1.64 8.74
N ALA A 85 -13.69 -0.50 8.70
CA ALA A 85 -15.14 -0.49 8.59
C ALA A 85 -15.64 -1.12 7.28
N THR A 86 -15.01 -0.81 6.15
CA THR A 86 -15.41 -1.34 4.84
C THR A 86 -15.16 -2.85 4.73
N VAL A 87 -14.03 -3.35 5.24
CA VAL A 87 -13.74 -4.79 5.28
C VAL A 87 -14.75 -5.54 6.14
N TRP A 88 -15.16 -4.99 7.28
CA TRP A 88 -16.15 -5.62 8.15
C TRP A 88 -17.54 -5.68 7.48
N GLN A 89 -17.96 -4.60 6.82
CA GLN A 89 -19.23 -4.57 6.08
C GLN A 89 -19.26 -5.62 4.97
N LEU A 90 -18.16 -5.81 4.25
CA LEU A 90 -18.06 -6.81 3.19
C LEU A 90 -18.00 -8.25 3.73
N ALA A 91 -17.37 -8.46 4.89
CA ALA A 91 -17.36 -9.76 5.55
C ALA A 91 -18.73 -10.16 6.12
N GLY A 92 -19.63 -9.19 6.34
CA GLY A 92 -20.97 -9.40 6.90
C GLY A 92 -22.04 -9.81 5.88
N THR A 93 -21.79 -9.65 4.59
CA THR A 93 -22.76 -10.06 3.56
C THR A 93 -22.69 -11.56 3.38
N LYS A 94 -23.68 -12.27 3.92
CA LYS A 94 -23.90 -13.69 3.60
C LYS A 94 -24.56 -13.74 2.23
N ASP A 95 -23.81 -14.11 1.20
CA ASP A 95 -24.36 -14.42 -0.11
C ASP A 95 -25.22 -15.69 0.01
N VAL A 96 -26.53 -15.50 0.23
CA VAL A 96 -27.48 -16.61 0.37
C VAL A 96 -27.81 -17.15 -1.02
N CYS A 97 -27.23 -18.30 -1.36
CA CYS A 97 -27.56 -19.02 -2.58
C CYS A 97 -28.89 -19.76 -2.38
N VAL A 98 -29.92 -19.43 -3.18
CA VAL A 98 -31.25 -20.04 -3.10
C VAL A 98 -31.54 -20.75 -4.42
N ALA A 99 -31.90 -22.03 -4.36
CA ALA A 99 -32.48 -22.74 -5.50
C ALA A 99 -33.73 -23.51 -5.09
N TYR A 100 -34.59 -23.76 -6.06
CA TYR A 100 -35.78 -24.57 -5.90
C TYR A 100 -35.57 -25.88 -6.64
N ILE A 101 -35.48 -26.98 -5.90
CA ILE A 101 -35.30 -28.32 -6.46
C ILE A 101 -36.56 -29.11 -6.11
N ASN A 102 -37.24 -29.64 -7.13
CA ASN A 102 -38.51 -30.38 -6.97
C ASN A 102 -39.61 -29.62 -6.19
N GLY A 103 -39.61 -28.28 -6.26
CA GLY A 103 -40.58 -27.42 -5.57
C GLY A 103 -40.22 -27.06 -4.13
N GLU A 104 -39.12 -27.59 -3.58
CA GLU A 104 -38.64 -27.27 -2.24
C GLU A 104 -37.51 -26.22 -2.30
N ARG A 105 -37.58 -25.22 -1.41
CA ARG A 105 -36.57 -24.15 -1.32
C ARG A 105 -35.35 -24.66 -0.57
N ILE A 106 -34.21 -24.70 -1.25
CA ILE A 106 -32.93 -25.10 -0.68
C ILE A 106 -32.01 -23.89 -0.64
N THR A 107 -31.42 -23.64 0.53
CA THR A 107 -30.50 -22.53 0.79
C THR A 107 -29.09 -22.98 1.13
N ASP A 108 -28.84 -24.30 1.11
CA ASP A 108 -27.53 -24.87 1.36
C ASP A 108 -26.64 -24.70 0.13
N THR A 109 -25.57 -23.92 0.28
CA THR A 109 -24.73 -23.50 -0.85
C THR A 109 -24.10 -24.67 -1.59
N GLU A 110 -23.63 -25.70 -0.88
CA GLU A 110 -22.99 -26.87 -1.50
C GLU A 110 -24.00 -27.69 -2.31
N THR A 111 -25.19 -27.91 -1.75
CA THR A 111 -26.26 -28.63 -2.44
C THR A 111 -26.74 -27.88 -3.69
N VAL A 112 -26.94 -26.56 -3.58
CA VAL A 112 -27.38 -25.73 -4.72
C VAL A 112 -26.32 -25.73 -5.84
N LEU A 113 -25.05 -25.54 -5.48
CA LEU A 113 -23.97 -25.49 -6.47
C LEU A 113 -23.77 -26.84 -7.16
N ASN A 114 -23.82 -27.95 -6.41
CA ASN A 114 -23.66 -29.29 -6.97
C ASN A 114 -24.79 -29.62 -7.96
N GLU A 115 -26.04 -29.31 -7.62
CA GLU A 115 -27.16 -29.52 -8.55
C GLU A 115 -27.07 -28.58 -9.77
N ALA A 116 -26.63 -27.33 -9.59
CA ALA A 116 -26.39 -26.41 -10.70
C ALA A 116 -25.32 -26.94 -11.67
N MET A 117 -24.19 -27.43 -11.14
CA MET A 117 -23.13 -28.03 -11.96
C MET A 117 -23.60 -29.29 -12.69
N LYS A 118 -24.39 -30.12 -12.02
CA LYS A 118 -25.00 -31.31 -12.62
C LYS A 118 -25.97 -30.95 -13.74
N SER A 119 -26.75 -29.87 -13.60
CA SER A 119 -27.64 -29.36 -14.65
C SER A 119 -26.86 -28.93 -15.89
N VAL A 120 -25.76 -28.19 -15.71
CA VAL A 120 -24.88 -27.79 -16.83
C VAL A 120 -24.26 -29.01 -17.51
N GLY A 121 -23.89 -30.04 -16.74
CA GLY A 121 -23.38 -31.30 -17.27
C GLY A 121 -24.40 -32.05 -18.15
N LYS A 122 -25.69 -31.98 -17.82
CA LYS A 122 -26.78 -32.57 -18.63
C LYS A 122 -27.06 -31.82 -19.94
N VAL A 123 -26.76 -30.51 -19.99
CA VAL A 123 -26.94 -29.67 -21.19
C VAL A 123 -25.75 -29.76 -22.14
N ARG A 124 -24.58 -30.20 -21.67
CA ARG A 124 -23.47 -30.55 -22.56
C ARG A 124 -23.89 -31.70 -23.46
N HIS A 125 -24.14 -31.40 -24.73
CA HIS A 125 -24.46 -32.40 -25.75
C HIS A 125 -23.44 -33.52 -25.72
N ASN A 126 -23.87 -34.70 -25.27
CA ASN A 126 -23.12 -35.93 -25.45
C ASN A 126 -23.19 -36.29 -26.94
N PRO A 127 -22.09 -36.31 -27.70
CA PRO A 127 -22.12 -36.56 -29.14
C PRO A 127 -22.73 -37.92 -29.49
N GLU A 128 -22.69 -38.90 -28.57
CA GLU A 128 -23.34 -40.20 -28.77
C GLU A 128 -24.88 -40.14 -28.66
N GLU A 129 -25.42 -39.29 -27.80
CA GLU A 129 -26.88 -39.12 -27.66
C GLU A 129 -27.47 -38.31 -28.81
N ALA A 130 -26.76 -37.31 -29.32
CA ALA A 130 -27.19 -36.55 -30.49
C ALA A 130 -27.32 -37.44 -31.74
N ASN A 131 -26.34 -38.33 -31.97
CA ASN A 131 -26.38 -39.32 -33.06
C ASN A 131 -27.53 -40.34 -32.89
N SER A 132 -27.87 -40.70 -31.65
CA SER A 132 -28.98 -41.62 -31.35
C SER A 132 -30.35 -40.97 -31.60
N LEU A 133 -30.53 -39.72 -31.18
CA LEU A 133 -31.76 -38.95 -31.37
C LEU A 133 -32.01 -38.64 -32.85
N GLU A 134 -30.97 -38.30 -33.61
CA GLU A 134 -31.09 -38.07 -35.05
C GLU A 134 -31.51 -39.34 -35.79
N LYS A 135 -30.94 -40.51 -35.43
CA LYS A 135 -31.39 -41.80 -35.97
C LYS A 135 -32.84 -42.13 -35.62
N GLN A 136 -33.26 -41.89 -34.38
CA GLN A 136 -34.64 -42.15 -33.96
C GLN A 136 -35.64 -41.24 -34.68
N LEU A 137 -35.32 -39.96 -34.85
CA LEU A 137 -36.19 -39.05 -35.61
C LEU A 137 -36.24 -39.43 -37.09
N THR A 138 -35.09 -39.79 -37.69
CA THR A 138 -35.03 -40.22 -39.09
C THR A 138 -35.88 -41.46 -39.35
N ASP A 139 -35.87 -42.44 -38.43
CA ASP A 139 -36.69 -43.65 -38.50
C ASP A 139 -38.20 -43.32 -38.39
N ILE A 140 -38.58 -42.39 -37.51
CA ILE A 140 -39.97 -41.91 -37.39
C ILE A 140 -40.42 -41.23 -38.70
N PHE A 141 -39.58 -40.41 -39.33
CA PHE A 141 -39.95 -39.75 -40.58
C PHE A 141 -39.98 -40.71 -41.78
N GLN A 142 -39.05 -41.66 -41.87
CA GLN A 142 -39.05 -42.68 -42.92
C GLN A 142 -40.28 -43.59 -42.85
N THR A 143 -40.67 -44.02 -41.64
CA THR A 143 -41.86 -44.87 -41.47
C THR A 143 -43.17 -44.16 -41.81
N LEU A 144 -43.21 -42.83 -41.73
CA LEU A 144 -44.36 -42.02 -42.18
C LEU A 144 -44.37 -41.88 -43.71
N GLU A 145 -43.22 -41.63 -44.33
CA GLU A 145 -43.08 -41.49 -45.79
C GLU A 145 -43.34 -42.82 -46.53
N GLU A 146 -42.91 -43.95 -45.96
CA GLU A 146 -43.20 -45.29 -46.48
C GLU A 146 -44.70 -45.66 -46.35
N LYS A 147 -45.40 -45.14 -45.33
CA LYS A 147 -46.84 -45.35 -45.19
C LYS A 147 -47.68 -44.51 -46.15
N ASP A 148 -47.24 -43.30 -46.46
CA ASP A 148 -47.95 -42.44 -47.42
C ASP A 148 -47.83 -43.00 -48.85
N THR A 149 -46.69 -43.59 -49.21
CA THR A 149 -46.48 -44.20 -50.54
C THR A 149 -47.23 -45.53 -50.76
N LEU A 150 -47.57 -46.27 -49.70
CA LEU A 150 -48.41 -47.48 -49.78
C LEU A 150 -49.92 -47.19 -49.83
N SER A 151 -50.35 -45.94 -49.63
CA SER A 151 -51.77 -45.55 -49.72
C SER A 151 -52.22 -45.05 -51.11
N VAL A 152 -51.29 -44.96 -52.07
CA VAL A 152 -51.52 -44.39 -53.42
C VAL A 152 -51.58 -45.47 -54.52
N ASN A 153 -51.69 -46.76 -54.18
CA ASN A 153 -51.93 -47.85 -55.13
C ASN A 153 -53.21 -48.63 -54.82
#